data_AF-A0A7D7ZHM4-F1
#
_entry.id   AF-A0A7D7ZHM4-F1
#
_cell.length_a   1.000
_cell.length_b   1.000
_cell.length_c   1.000
_cell.angle_alpha   90.00
_cell.angle_beta   90.00
_cell.angle_gamma   90.00
#
_symmetry.space_group_name_H-M   'P 1'
#
loop_
_entity.id
_entity.type
_entity.pdbx_description
1 polymer ?
#
loop_
_entity_poly.entity_id
_entity_poly.type
_entity_poly.pdbx_seq_one_letter_code
_entity_poly.pdbx_strand_id
1 'polypeptide(L)' 'MKIRIFHNDETIRVYHSPQDVIVRPKAKKVEIHDINGILLESFDLIEKKLSWLEDEDIDTAEIMLDLKVSR' A
#
# COMPACT_ATOMS: atom_id res chain seq x y z
N MET A 1 -2.87 -4.69 9.36
CA MET A 1 -2.92 -3.52 8.46
C MET A 1 -2.69 -4.04 7.06
N LYS A 2 -3.54 -3.65 6.12
CA LYS A 2 -3.37 -3.96 4.70
C LYS A 2 -2.94 -2.73 3.95
N ILE A 3 -2.12 -2.92 2.92
CA ILE A 3 -1.70 -1.88 1.99
C ILE A 3 -2.14 -2.31 0.60
N ARG A 4 -2.94 -1.50 -0.08
CA ARG A 4 -3.42 -1.78 -1.43
C ARG A 4 -2.84 -0.76 -2.40
N ILE A 5 -2.23 -1.25 -3.48
CA ILE A 5 -1.61 -0.41 -4.51
C ILE A 5 -2.49 -0.43 -5.76
N PHE A 6 -2.83 0.76 -6.24
CA PHE A 6 -3.67 0.99 -7.41
C PHE A 6 -2.93 1.72 -8.52
N HIS A 7 -3.21 1.33 -9.76
CA HIS A 7 -2.82 2.07 -10.95
C HIS A 7 -4.00 2.06 -11.93
N ASN A 8 -4.39 3.23 -12.43
CA ASN A 8 -5.57 3.39 -13.30
C ASN A 8 -6.83 2.71 -12.73
N ASP A 9 -7.03 2.86 -11.42
CA ASP A 9 -8.16 2.31 -10.64
C ASP A 9 -8.24 0.77 -10.59
N GLU A 10 -7.26 0.07 -11.16
CA GLU A 10 -7.06 -1.37 -10.98
C GLU A 10 -6.16 -1.64 -9.77
N THR A 11 -6.56 -2.61 -8.94
CA THR A 11 -5.71 -3.09 -7.84
C THR A 11 -4.61 -3.95 -8.43
N ILE A 12 -3.36 -3.51 -8.31
CA ILE A 12 -2.21 -4.30 -8.79
C ILE A 12 -1.82 -5.32 -7.73
N ARG A 13 -1.68 -4.89 -6.47
CA ARG A 13 -1.23 -5.74 -5.35
C ARG A 13 -1.80 -5.32 -4.01
N VAL A 14 -1.90 -6.29 -3.10
CA VAL A 14 -2.23 -6.11 -1.69
C VAL A 14 -1.12 -6.71 -0.84
N TYR A 15 -0.63 -5.94 0.13
CA TYR A 15 0.41 -6.32 1.07
C TYR A 15 -0.15 -6.35 2.49
N HIS A 16 0.35 -7.28 3.29
CA HIS A 16 -0.07 -7.47 4.68
C HIS A 16 1.06 -7.16 5.69
N SER A 17 2.29 -7.02 5.20
CA SER A 17 3.45 -6.61 5.97
C SER A 17 3.81 -5.16 5.62
N PRO A 18 3.87 -4.24 6.61
CA PRO A 18 4.28 -2.86 6.38
C PRO A 18 5.73 -2.70 5.92
N GLN A 19 6.56 -3.73 6.09
CA GLN A 19 7.99 -3.70 5.76
C GLN A 19 8.22 -3.80 4.25
N ASP A 20 7.28 -4.43 3.55
CA ASP A 20 7.36 -4.73 2.12
C ASP A 20 7.08 -3.48 1.27
N VAL A 21 6.44 -2.45 1.85
CA VAL A 21 6.04 -1.23 1.15
C VAL A 21 6.48 0.00 1.93
N ILE A 22 7.44 0.73 1.37
CA ILE A 22 7.94 1.98 1.94
C ILE A 22 7.35 3.15 1.16
N VAL A 23 6.57 4.00 1.83
CA VAL A 23 6.10 5.26 1.27
C VAL A 23 7.13 6.36 1.59
N ARG A 24 7.58 7.08 0.56
CA ARG A 24 8.48 8.23 0.67
C ARG A 24 7.69 9.52 0.37
N PRO A 25 7.04 10.16 1.36
CA PRO A 25 6.08 11.23 1.09
C PRO A 25 6.72 12.46 0.45
N LYS A 26 7.94 12.83 0.88
CA LYS A 26 8.67 13.99 0.35
C LYS A 26 9.10 13.79 -1.10
N ALA A 27 9.51 12.56 -1.45
CA ALA A 27 9.92 12.21 -2.81
C ALA A 27 8.71 11.88 -3.71
N LYS A 28 7.50 11.78 -3.14
CA LYS A 28 6.30 11.26 -3.80
C LYS A 28 6.57 9.91 -4.47
N LYS A 29 7.16 8.97 -3.73
CA LYS A 29 7.46 7.61 -4.21
C LYS A 29 6.86 6.54 -3.30
N VAL A 30 6.54 5.40 -3.90
CA VAL A 30 6.27 4.14 -3.21
C VAL A 30 7.32 3.13 -3.66
N GLU A 31 7.96 2.46 -2.71
CA GLU A 31 9.01 1.48 -2.95
C GLU A 31 8.56 0.12 -2.40
N ILE A 32 8.68 -0.92 -3.22
CA ILE A 32 8.37 -2.29 -2.85
C ILE A 32 9.69 -3.02 -2.61
N HIS A 33 9.82 -3.67 -1.46
CA HIS A 33 11.03 -4.41 -1.07
C HIS A 33 10.71 -5.89 -0.84
N ASP A 34 11.73 -6.74 -0.98
CA ASP A 34 11.65 -8.14 -0.56
C ASP A 34 11.85 -8.30 0.96
N ILE A 35 11.79 -9.55 1.44
CA ILE A 35 12.00 -9.88 2.86
C ILE A 35 13.41 -9.55 3.39
N ASN A 36 14.38 -9.34 2.51
CA ASN A 36 15.75 -8.99 2.85
C ASN A 36 15.97 -7.47 2.78
N GLY A 37 14.94 -6.68 2.44
CA GLY A 37 15.03 -5.23 2.28
C GLY A 37 15.62 -4.79 0.93
N ILE A 38 15.68 -5.67 -0.07
CA ILE A 38 16.13 -5.33 -1.43
C ILE A 38 14.98 -4.65 -2.18
N LEU A 39 15.25 -3.50 -2.79
CA LEU A 39 14.28 -2.78 -3.62
C LEU A 39 13.95 -3.59 -4.88
N LEU A 40 12.68 -3.93 -5.04
CA LEU A 40 12.16 -4.65 -6.21
C LEU A 40 11.56 -3.69 -7.25
N GLU A 41 10.71 -2.78 -6.79
CA GLU A 41 9.97 -1.86 -7.67
C GLU A 41 9.82 -0.49 -7.01
N SER A 42 9.71 0.56 -7.83
CA SER A 42 9.43 1.92 -7.38
C SER A 42 8.40 2.56 -8.29
N PHE A 43 7.46 3.28 -7.69
CA PHE A 43 6.38 3.98 -8.39
C PHE A 43 6.28 5.42 -7.91
N ASP A 44 5.76 6.30 -8.77
CA ASP A 44 5.36 7.64 -8.38
C ASP A 44 4.04 7.60 -7.58
N LEU A 45 4.04 8.21 -6.39
CA LEU A 45 2.87 8.33 -5.53
C LEU A 45 2.00 9.49 -6.00
N ILE A 46 0.78 9.17 -6.41
CA ILE A 46 -0.25 10.15 -6.77
C ILE A 46 -1.05 10.54 -5.52
N GLU A 47 -1.56 9.54 -4.80
CA GLU A 47 -2.47 9.76 -3.67
C GLU A 47 -2.31 8.66 -2.63
N LYS A 48 -2.57 9.01 -1.36
CA LYS A 48 -2.68 8.05 -0.26
C LYS A 48 -3.97 8.30 0.52
N LYS A 49 -4.66 7.23 0.90
CA LYS A 49 -5.87 7.27 1.71
C LYS A 49 -5.81 6.21 2.80
N LEU A 50 -6.13 6.60 4.04
CA LEU A 50 -6.21 5.68 5.18
C LEU A 50 -7.68 5.49 5.54
N SER A 51 -8.10 4.25 5.73
CA SER A 51 -9.45 3.90 6.14
C SER A 51 -9.46 2.68 7.07
N TRP A 52 -10.59 2.45 7.72
CA TRP A 52 -10.87 1.19 8.41
C TRP A 52 -11.57 0.24 7.44
N LEU A 53 -11.15 -1.01 7.43
CA LEU A 53 -11.85 -2.13 6.82
C LEU A 53 -12.50 -2.91 7.96
N GLU A 54 -13.81 -2.79 8.07
CA GLU A 54 -14.61 -3.41 9.13
C GLU A 54 -15.29 -4.66 8.57
N ASP A 55 -15.33 -5.72 9.38
CA ASP A 55 -16.06 -6.95 9.13
C ASP A 55 -17.03 -7.14 10.29
N GLU A 56 -18.30 -6.84 10.04
CA GLU A 56 -19.38 -6.87 11.03
C GLU A 56 -19.73 -8.30 11.46
N ASP A 57 -19.51 -9.31 10.61
CA ASP A 57 -19.88 -10.70 10.88
C ASP A 57 -19.01 -11.32 11.99
N ILE A 58 -17.76 -10.88 12.09
CA ILE A 58 -16.79 -11.36 13.07
C ILE A 58 -16.34 -10.30 14.08
N ASP A 59 -16.96 -9.12 14.08
CA ASP A 59 -16.63 -7.97 14.95
C ASP A 59 -15.13 -7.66 14.93
N THR A 60 -14.59 -7.49 13.72
CA THR A 60 -13.17 -7.13 13.54
C THR A 60 -13.00 -5.89 12.67
N ALA A 61 -11.93 -5.14 12.94
CA ALA A 61 -11.53 -3.98 12.15
C ALA A 61 -10.03 -4.03 11.86
N GLU A 62 -9.66 -3.69 10.64
CA GLU A 62 -8.27 -3.61 10.19
C GLU A 62 -8.01 -2.28 9.48
N ILE A 63 -6.85 -1.68 9.73
CA ILE A 63 -6.42 -0.48 8.99
C ILE A 63 -6.08 -0.86 7.55
N MET A 64 -6.67 -0.13 6.59
CA MET A 64 -6.35 -0.17 5.17
C MET A 64 -5.63 1.11 4.75
N LEU A 65 -4.51 0.96 4.04
CA LEU A 65 -3.79 2.04 3.37
C LEU A 65 -3.89 1.85 1.86
N ASP A 66 -4.65 2.71 1.21
CA ASP A 66 -4.76 2.75 -0.24
C ASP A 66 -3.72 3.72 -0.83
N LEU A 67 -2.91 3.23 -1.78
CA LEU A 67 -1.88 3.97 -2.47
C LEU A 67 -2.19 4.00 -3.97
N LYS A 68 -2.51 5.17 -4.51
CA LYS A 68 -2.64 5.39 -5.95
C LYS A 68 -1.28 5.76 -6.52
N VAL A 69 -0.82 5.02 -7.52
CA VAL A 69 0.52 5.17 -8.09
C VAL A 69 0.50 5.25 -9.62
N SER A 70 1.57 5.81 -10.20
CA SER A 70 1.92 5.72 -11.63
C SER A 70 3.32 5.17 -11.82
N ARG A 71 3.62 4.69 -13.04
CA ARG A 71 4.99 4.33 -13.45
C ARG A 71 5.88 5.55 -13.55
#